data_AF-A0A9D4DRP0-F1
#
_entry.id   AF-A0A9D4DRP0-F1
#
_cell.length_a   1.000
_cell.length_b   1.000
_cell.length_c   1.000
_cell.angle_alpha   90.00
_cell.angle_beta   90.00
_cell.angle_gamma   90.00
#
_symmetry.space_group_name_H-M   'P 1'
#
loop_
_entity.id
_entity.type
_entity.pdbx_description
1 polymer ?
#
loop_
_entity_poly.entity_id
_entity_poly.type
_entity_poly.pdbx_seq_one_letter_code
_entity_poly.pdbx_strand_id
1 'polypeptide(L)'
;MSTALLYCSNYASGKMLPRMHRSNQQCCQYGCPCSVKLAEWEAQYDAANGRPLGLERPRCDSRGDFMGMQYRGSQAFCVAPDGTEIAGFMVNRWEAVDMDCKCERDMYAYQQSGAIGRMFVIYRYVMMDCPVDGPYPERT
;
A
#
# COMPACT_ATOMS: atom_id res chain seq x y z
N MET A 1 -32.25 -6.16 -23.58
CA MET A 1 -30.86 -5.75 -23.30
C MET A 1 -30.60 -6.01 -21.83
N SER A 2 -29.80 -7.03 -21.52
CA SER A 2 -29.56 -7.49 -20.14
C SER A 2 -28.65 -6.49 -19.42
N THR A 3 -29.18 -5.76 -18.43
CA THR A 3 -28.37 -4.90 -17.56
C THR A 3 -27.63 -5.79 -16.57
N ALA A 4 -26.38 -6.13 -16.87
CA ALA A 4 -25.48 -6.72 -15.89
C ALA A 4 -25.26 -5.70 -14.75
N LEU A 5 -25.83 -5.98 -13.57
CA LEU A 5 -25.58 -5.20 -12.36
C LEU A 5 -24.17 -5.54 -11.89
N LEU A 6 -23.25 -4.58 -11.99
CA LEU A 6 -21.90 -4.69 -11.42
C LEU A 6 -22.00 -4.41 -9.91
N TYR A 7 -21.63 -5.38 -9.09
CA TYR A 7 -21.53 -5.23 -7.64
C TYR A 7 -20.06 -5.10 -7.25
N CYS A 8 -19.73 -4.12 -6.41
CA CYS A 8 -18.41 -4.06 -5.78
C CYS A 8 -18.40 -5.08 -4.62
N SER A 9 -17.61 -6.15 -4.74
CA SER A 9 -17.37 -7.11 -3.67
C SER A 9 -16.15 -6.68 -2.86
N ASN A 10 -16.28 -6.59 -1.54
CA ASN A 10 -15.14 -6.38 -0.65
C ASN A 10 -14.34 -7.69 -0.58
N TYR A 11 -13.16 -7.74 -1.23
CA TYR A 11 -12.33 -8.95 -1.32
C TYR A 11 -11.83 -9.44 0.06
N ALA A 12 -11.76 -8.56 1.07
CA ALA A 12 -11.24 -8.89 2.39
C ALA A 12 -12.29 -9.48 3.36
N SER A 13 -13.59 -9.28 3.11
CA SER A 13 -14.64 -9.67 4.08
C SER A 13 -15.74 -10.57 3.52
N GLY A 14 -15.75 -10.85 2.20
CA GLY A 14 -16.78 -11.69 1.57
C GLY A 14 -18.20 -11.10 1.67
N LYS A 15 -18.35 -9.86 2.13
CA LYS A 15 -19.64 -9.19 2.33
C LYS A 15 -20.00 -8.36 1.10
N MET A 16 -21.21 -8.58 0.59
CA MET A 16 -21.83 -7.75 -0.45
C MET A 16 -22.31 -6.44 0.18
N LEU A 17 -21.82 -5.30 -0.29
CA LEU A 17 -22.29 -3.98 0.14
C LEU A 17 -23.53 -3.56 -0.68
N PRO A 18 -24.50 -2.82 -0.10
CA PRO A 18 -25.72 -2.44 -0.82
C PRO A 18 -25.47 -1.29 -1.82
N ARG A 19 -26.08 -1.45 -3.01
CA ARG A 19 -26.36 -0.48 -4.10
C ARG A 19 -25.56 0.84 -4.08
N MET A 20 -24.54 0.93 -4.92
CA MET A 20 -24.09 2.21 -5.48
C MET A 20 -23.68 2.05 -6.95
N HIS A 21 -24.24 2.91 -7.81
CA HIS A 21 -23.89 3.02 -9.22
C HIS A 21 -22.89 4.16 -9.40
N ARG A 22 -21.69 3.87 -9.94
CA ARG A 22 -21.06 4.51 -11.12
C ARG A 22 -19.56 4.22 -11.16
N SER A 23 -19.04 4.28 -12.39
CA SER A 23 -17.65 4.26 -12.89
C SER A 23 -16.58 3.48 -12.12
N ASN A 24 -15.81 2.68 -12.87
CA ASN A 24 -14.63 1.86 -12.54
C ASN A 24 -13.58 2.40 -11.52
N GLN A 25 -13.72 3.63 -11.01
CA GLN A 25 -12.90 4.26 -9.96
C GLN A 25 -13.60 4.36 -8.58
N GLN A 26 -14.92 4.19 -8.49
CA GLN A 26 -15.68 4.39 -7.25
C GLN A 26 -15.86 3.13 -6.39
N CYS A 27 -15.64 1.92 -6.93
CA CYS A 27 -15.60 0.70 -6.08
C CYS A 27 -14.45 0.74 -5.06
N CYS A 28 -13.43 1.55 -5.34
CA CYS A 28 -12.25 1.70 -4.50
C CYS A 28 -12.50 2.46 -3.19
N GLN A 29 -13.58 3.24 -3.10
CA GLN A 29 -13.82 4.08 -1.93
C GLN A 29 -14.29 3.28 -0.70
N TYR A 30 -14.85 2.07 -0.89
CA TYR A 30 -15.41 1.24 0.18
C TYR A 30 -14.90 -0.21 0.18
N GLY A 31 -14.11 -0.60 -0.82
CA GLY A 31 -13.56 -1.94 -0.97
C GLY A 31 -12.03 -1.98 -1.05
N CYS A 32 -11.33 -0.83 -1.07
CA CYS A 32 -9.88 -0.85 -1.10
C CYS A 32 -9.27 -1.11 0.28
N PRO A 33 -8.10 -1.78 0.33
CA PRO A 33 -7.48 -2.23 1.56
C PRO A 33 -7.23 -1.09 2.56
N CYS A 34 -6.73 0.05 2.08
CA CYS A 34 -6.38 1.17 2.96
C CYS A 34 -7.62 1.95 3.41
N SER A 35 -8.61 2.18 2.52
CA SER A 35 -9.84 2.88 2.89
C SER A 35 -10.63 2.16 4.00
N VAL A 36 -10.65 0.82 3.96
CA VAL A 36 -11.31 0.02 5.01
C VAL A 36 -10.57 0.18 6.33
N LYS A 37 -9.24 0.02 6.33
CA LYS A 37 -8.40 0.16 7.52
C LYS A 37 -8.42 1.59 8.09
N LEU A 38 -8.57 2.60 7.23
CA LEU A 38 -8.74 4.00 7.63
C LEU A 38 -10.06 4.20 8.38
N ALA A 39 -11.17 3.64 7.88
CA ALA A 39 -12.46 3.70 8.58
C ALA A 39 -12.42 2.96 9.94
N GLU A 40 -11.73 1.83 10.02
CA GLU A 40 -11.48 1.13 11.30
C GLU A 40 -10.67 1.98 12.28
N TRP A 41 -9.64 2.67 11.78
CA TRP A 41 -8.83 3.60 12.57
C TRP A 41 -9.68 4.79 13.06
N GLU A 42 -10.52 5.37 12.22
CA GLU A 42 -11.42 6.49 12.57
C GLU A 42 -12.38 6.08 13.68
N ALA A 43 -13.01 4.90 13.56
CA ALA A 43 -13.89 4.38 14.62
C ALA A 43 -13.17 4.15 15.95
N GLN A 44 -11.92 3.66 15.92
CA GLN A 44 -11.11 3.50 17.13
C GLN A 44 -10.66 4.84 17.72
N TYR A 45 -10.33 5.80 16.87
CA TYR A 45 -9.94 7.14 17.28
C TYR A 45 -11.10 7.88 17.94
N ASP A 46 -12.31 7.78 17.38
CA ASP A 46 -13.52 8.40 17.94
C ASP A 46 -13.99 7.71 19.23
N ALA A 47 -13.79 6.40 19.34
CA ALA A 47 -14.07 5.65 20.57
C ALA A 47 -13.05 5.94 21.68
N ALA A 48 -11.85 6.36 21.33
CA ALA A 48 -10.84 6.77 22.28
C ALA A 48 -11.14 8.21 22.75
N ASN A 49 -11.37 8.39 24.05
CA ASN A 49 -11.51 9.71 24.68
C ASN A 49 -10.16 10.46 24.73
N GLY A 50 -9.52 10.69 23.58
CA GLY A 50 -8.19 11.29 23.43
C GLY A 50 -7.44 10.74 22.22
N ARG A 51 -6.16 11.10 22.06
CA ARG A 51 -5.27 10.49 21.04
C ARG A 51 -4.65 9.21 21.59
N PRO A 52 -5.11 8.01 21.19
CA PRO A 52 -4.55 6.76 21.71
C PRO A 52 -3.09 6.59 21.27
N LEU A 53 -2.20 6.28 22.22
CA LEU A 53 -0.80 6.00 21.95
C LEU A 53 -0.68 4.72 21.12
N GLY A 54 0.17 4.76 20.09
CA GLY A 54 0.40 3.60 19.20
C GLY A 54 -0.68 3.37 18.14
N LEU A 55 -1.77 4.15 18.12
CA LEU A 55 -2.76 4.08 17.05
C LEU A 55 -2.33 4.96 15.86
N GLU A 56 -1.50 4.41 14.99
CA GLU A 56 -1.04 5.14 13.80
C GLU A 56 -2.12 5.20 12.71
N ARG A 57 -2.35 6.40 12.17
CA ARG A 57 -3.26 6.60 11.03
C ARG A 57 -2.64 6.03 9.75
N PRO A 58 -3.29 5.10 9.04
CA PRO A 58 -2.77 4.60 7.77
C PRO A 58 -2.77 5.71 6.71
N ARG A 59 -1.72 5.72 5.87
CA ARG A 59 -1.60 6.65 4.76
C ARG A 59 -2.12 6.00 3.49
N CYS A 60 -3.23 6.51 2.97
CA CYS A 60 -3.83 6.01 1.75
C CYS A 60 -3.58 6.97 0.57
N ASP A 61 -3.51 6.41 -0.63
CA ASP A 61 -3.49 7.19 -1.86
C ASP A 61 -4.91 7.58 -2.32
N SER A 62 -5.02 8.29 -3.46
CA SER A 62 -6.31 8.72 -4.02
C SER A 62 -7.18 7.58 -4.53
N ARG A 63 -6.63 6.37 -4.67
CA ARG A 63 -7.33 5.15 -5.09
C ARG A 63 -7.72 4.29 -3.90
N GLY A 64 -7.43 4.70 -2.66
CA GLY A 64 -7.75 3.93 -1.46
C GLY A 64 -6.79 2.77 -1.19
N ASP A 65 -5.68 2.67 -1.92
CA ASP A 65 -4.59 1.73 -1.64
C ASP A 65 -3.60 2.33 -0.64
N PHE A 66 -2.74 1.50 -0.04
CA PHE A 66 -1.71 2.01 0.86
C PHE A 66 -0.64 2.77 0.08
N MET A 67 -0.31 3.98 0.55
CA MET A 67 0.90 4.68 0.13
C MET A 67 2.13 3.82 0.42
N GLY A 68 3.17 3.93 -0.42
CA GLY A 68 4.39 3.13 -0.29
C GLY A 68 5.03 3.20 1.08
N MET A 69 5.14 4.41 1.64
CA MET A 69 5.65 4.63 2.99
C MET A 69 4.51 4.69 4.01
N GLN A 70 4.62 3.86 5.06
CA GLN A 70 3.79 3.89 6.26
C GLN A 70 4.65 4.19 7.50
N TYR A 71 3.98 4.51 8.61
CA TYR A 71 4.64 4.79 9.88
C TYR A 71 4.13 3.85 10.99
N ARG A 72 4.99 3.59 11.96
CA ARG A 72 4.64 2.91 13.22
C ARG A 72 5.53 3.49 14.31
N GLY A 73 5.00 4.46 15.05
CA GLY A 73 5.78 5.17 16.06
C GLY A 73 6.97 5.89 15.42
N SER A 74 8.17 5.69 15.93
CA SER A 74 9.39 6.37 15.43
C SER A 74 9.96 5.79 14.13
N GLN A 75 9.32 4.79 13.53
CA GLN A 75 9.83 4.11 12.34
C GLN A 75 8.95 4.37 11.12
N ALA A 76 9.58 4.47 9.96
CA ALA A 76 8.97 4.48 8.64
C ALA A 76 9.32 3.17 7.92
N PHE A 77 8.38 2.59 7.19
CA PHE A 77 8.59 1.33 6.49
C PHE A 77 7.83 1.28 5.17
N CYS A 78 8.29 0.43 4.25
CA CYS A 78 7.67 0.24 2.95
C CYS A 78 6.58 -0.83 2.98
N VAL A 79 5.47 -0.57 2.28
CA VAL A 79 4.36 -1.52 2.10
C VAL A 79 3.93 -1.64 0.64
N ALA A 80 3.44 -2.81 0.29
CA ALA A 80 2.73 -3.08 -0.96
C ALA A 80 1.35 -2.40 -0.99
N PRO A 81 0.68 -2.28 -2.17
CA PRO A 81 -0.62 -1.60 -2.29
C PRO A 81 -1.71 -2.15 -1.37
N ASP A 82 -1.63 -3.43 -1.01
CA ASP A 82 -2.54 -4.15 -0.12
C ASP A 82 -2.24 -3.92 1.38
N GLY A 83 -1.12 -3.26 1.70
CA GLY A 83 -0.66 -2.99 3.07
C GLY A 83 0.30 -4.03 3.62
N THR A 84 0.74 -5.00 2.82
CA THR A 84 1.74 -5.98 3.24
C THR A 84 3.10 -5.29 3.41
N GLU A 85 3.72 -5.42 4.59
CA GLU A 85 5.04 -4.88 4.89
C GLU A 85 6.13 -5.55 4.04
N ILE A 86 6.94 -4.75 3.36
CA ILE A 86 8.08 -5.23 2.57
C ILE A 86 9.28 -5.32 3.52
N ALA A 87 9.72 -6.55 3.80
CA ALA A 87 10.76 -6.80 4.79
C ALA A 87 12.11 -6.18 4.38
N GLY A 88 12.85 -5.68 5.37
CA GLY A 88 14.21 -5.11 5.16
C GLY A 88 14.24 -3.62 4.87
N PHE A 89 13.08 -2.98 4.68
CA PHE A 89 12.98 -1.56 4.30
C PHE A 89 12.29 -0.75 5.40
N MET A 90 13.08 -0.43 6.43
CA MET A 90 12.63 0.31 7.59
C MET A 90 13.73 1.26 8.07
N VAL A 91 13.38 2.53 8.25
CA VAL A 91 14.29 3.58 8.71
C VAL A 91 13.64 4.37 9.83
N ASN A 92 14.40 5.22 10.52
CA ASN A 92 13.78 6.12 11.48
C ASN A 92 12.92 7.16 10.73
N ARG A 93 11.83 7.60 11.37
CA ARG A 93 10.88 8.56 10.78
C ARG A 93 11.57 9.85 10.30
N TRP A 94 12.63 10.29 10.97
CA TRP A 94 13.41 11.48 10.60
C TRP A 94 14.38 11.26 9.42
N GLU A 95 14.71 10.01 9.10
CA GLU A 95 15.54 9.63 7.94
C GLU A 95 14.68 9.41 6.68
N ALA A 96 13.36 9.28 6.83
CA ALA A 96 12.45 8.91 5.76
C ALA A 96 12.09 10.07 4.79
N VAL A 97 12.87 11.15 4.76
CA VAL A 97 12.56 12.35 3.96
C VAL A 97 12.58 12.03 2.46
N ASP A 98 13.58 11.25 2.04
CA ASP A 98 13.79 10.88 0.63
C ASP A 98 13.30 9.45 0.29
N MET A 99 12.67 8.78 1.25
CA MET A 99 12.16 7.41 1.08
C MET A 99 10.84 7.40 0.29
N ASP A 100 10.84 6.85 -0.93
CA ASP A 100 9.65 6.76 -1.79
C ASP A 100 9.06 5.35 -1.97
N CYS A 101 9.80 4.31 -1.56
CA CYS A 101 9.43 2.89 -1.63
C CYS A 101 9.07 2.37 -3.02
N LYS A 102 9.42 3.07 -4.11
CA LYS A 102 9.02 2.66 -5.47
C LYS A 102 9.78 1.43 -5.93
N CYS A 103 11.11 1.43 -5.75
CA CYS A 103 11.99 0.33 -6.20
C CYS A 103 11.56 -1.00 -5.57
N GLU A 104 11.29 -0.98 -4.27
CA GLU A 104 10.93 -2.08 -3.41
C GLU A 104 9.56 -2.64 -3.76
N ARG A 105 8.59 -1.76 -4.03
CA ARG A 105 7.25 -2.17 -4.45
C ARG A 105 7.28 -2.84 -5.82
N ASP A 106 8.09 -2.32 -6.74
CA ASP A 106 8.26 -2.91 -8.06
C ASP A 106 8.95 -4.28 -7.96
N MET A 107 10.00 -4.39 -7.14
CA MET A 107 10.66 -5.66 -6.85
C MET A 107 9.74 -6.67 -6.16
N TYR A 108 8.94 -6.24 -5.19
CA TYR A 108 7.97 -7.08 -4.50
C TYR A 108 6.91 -7.61 -5.48
N ALA A 109 6.36 -6.75 -6.33
CA ALA A 109 5.41 -7.16 -7.37
C ALA A 109 6.04 -8.15 -8.36
N TYR A 110 7.31 -7.94 -8.72
CA TYR A 110 8.03 -8.85 -9.60
C TYR A 110 8.24 -10.24 -8.96
N GLN A 111 8.67 -10.29 -7.69
CA GLN A 111 8.84 -11.55 -6.96
C GLN A 111 7.52 -12.34 -6.88
N GLN A 112 6.40 -11.65 -6.63
CA GLN A 112 5.07 -12.26 -6.56
C GLN A 112 4.53 -12.73 -7.93
N SER A 113 5.02 -12.16 -9.03
CA SER A 113 4.55 -12.52 -10.38
C SER A 113 4.97 -13.93 -10.82
N GLY A 114 5.82 -14.62 -10.05
CA GLY A 114 6.32 -15.96 -10.41
C GLY A 114 7.15 -15.97 -11.69
N ALA A 115 7.61 -14.80 -12.15
CA ALA A 115 8.52 -14.67 -13.28
C ALA A 115 9.92 -15.16 -12.89
N ILE A 116 10.08 -16.49 -12.85
CA ILE A 116 11.38 -17.14 -12.68
C ILE A 116 12.12 -16.96 -14.02
N GLY A 117 13.07 -16.03 -14.08
CA GLY A 117 13.96 -15.86 -15.24
C GLY A 117 13.67 -14.71 -16.20
N ARG A 118 12.73 -13.79 -15.93
CA ARG A 118 12.69 -12.50 -16.65
C ARG A 118 13.75 -11.56 -16.08
N MET A 119 15.00 -11.83 -16.44
CA MET A 119 16.11 -10.94 -16.17
C MET A 119 15.78 -9.57 -16.77
N PHE A 120 15.44 -8.59 -15.93
CA PHE A 120 15.53 -7.20 -16.35
C PHE A 120 17.01 -6.90 -16.49
N VAL A 121 17.53 -7.15 -17.69
CA VAL A 121 18.85 -6.72 -18.13
C VAL A 121 18.79 -5.20 -18.27
N ILE A 122 18.74 -4.49 -17.15
CA ILE A 122 19.13 -3.08 -17.15
C ILE A 122 20.53 -2.90 -16.60
N TYR A 123 21.04 -3.75 -15.69
CA TYR A 123 22.45 -3.71 -15.29
C TYR A 123 23.01 -5.09 -14.96
N ARG A 124 24.28 -5.27 -15.31
CA ARG A 124 25.08 -6.50 -15.32
C ARG A 124 25.49 -7.00 -13.92
N TYR A 125 24.73 -6.70 -12.87
CA TYR A 125 25.07 -7.11 -11.50
C TYR A 125 23.87 -7.71 -10.77
N VAL A 126 24.18 -8.73 -9.99
CA VAL A 126 23.32 -9.55 -9.14
C VAL A 126 22.49 -8.66 -8.21
N MET A 127 21.16 -8.85 -8.18
CA MET A 127 20.21 -8.20 -7.27
C MET A 127 20.16 -6.66 -7.45
N MET A 128 19.00 -6.09 -7.80
CA MET A 128 18.79 -4.68 -7.49
C MET A 128 18.75 -4.58 -5.97
N ASP A 129 19.86 -4.24 -5.34
CA ASP A 129 19.82 -3.77 -3.96
C ASP A 129 19.19 -2.38 -4.00
N CYS A 130 17.87 -2.31 -3.81
CA CYS A 130 17.23 -1.02 -3.65
C CYS A 130 17.77 -0.37 -2.36
N PRO A 131 18.19 0.91 -2.40
CA PRO A 131 18.63 1.62 -1.21
C PRO A 131 17.53 1.69 -0.16
N VAL A 132 17.86 1.41 1.10
CA VAL A 132 16.90 1.38 2.21
C VAL A 132 16.23 2.74 2.46
N ASP A 133 16.86 3.81 1.99
CA ASP A 133 16.58 5.21 2.26
C ASP A 133 16.14 6.01 1.03
N GLY A 134 16.13 5.44 -0.18
CA GLY A 134 16.11 6.26 -1.40
C GLY A 134 15.33 5.74 -2.61
N PRO A 135 15.17 6.61 -3.62
CA PRO A 135 14.63 6.23 -4.93
C PRO A 135 15.64 5.35 -5.70
N TYR A 136 15.23 4.87 -6.87
CA TYR A 136 16.11 4.16 -7.80
C TYR A 136 17.48 4.84 -7.92
N PRO A 137 18.61 4.08 -7.84
CA PRO A 137 19.94 4.67 -7.92
C PRO A 137 20.10 5.46 -9.22
N GLU A 138 20.65 6.67 -9.13
CA GLU A 138 20.88 7.52 -10.29
C GLU A 138 21.84 6.84 -11.27
N ARG A 139 21.53 6.93 -12.56
CA ARG A 139 22.36 6.37 -13.63
C ARG A 139 23.60 7.25 -13.81
N THR A 140 24.75 6.77 -13.38
CA THR A 140 26.06 7.39 -13.68
C THR A 140 26.57 6.99 -15.06
#